data_AF-A0A949B5E4-F1
#
_entry.id   AF-A0A949B5E4-F1
#
_cell.length_a   1.000
_cell.length_b   1.000
_cell.length_c   1.000
_cell.angle_alpha   90.00
_cell.angle_beta   90.00
_cell.angle_gamma   90.00
#
_symmetry.space_group_name_H-M   'P 1'
#
loop_
_entity.id
_entity.type
_entity.pdbx_description
1 polymer ?
#
loop_
_entity_poly.entity_id
_entity_poly.type
_entity_poly.pdbx_seq_one_letter_code
_entity_poly.pdbx_strand_id
1 'polypeptide(L)'
;MKRNRGFTLIEVIVVIAILGILAATAIPLYTIYRQRTYGSEAVVMVKQIINAEIAYYLENDTFYPPNLGDIIQIFNNDPPNKQEITNTKNALKIVIPVRHNLDFEIRRSPDITDVDAVWVRVGSARGAFALFSDGSTSIAGSVNIDGKILP
;
A
#
# COMPACT_ATOMS: atom_id res chain seq x y z
N MET A 1 -21.50 -54.60 -22.41
CA MET A 1 -21.19 -53.34 -23.14
C MET A 1 -21.49 -52.17 -22.23
N LYS A 2 -20.46 -51.41 -21.79
CA LYS A 2 -20.70 -50.16 -21.02
C LYS A 2 -21.15 -49.07 -22.00
N ARG A 3 -22.30 -48.46 -21.74
CA ARG A 3 -22.87 -47.37 -22.54
C ARG A 3 -22.15 -46.08 -22.12
N ASN A 4 -21.26 -45.56 -22.97
CA ASN A 4 -20.66 -44.24 -22.76
C ASN A 4 -21.77 -43.19 -22.91
N ARG A 5 -22.21 -42.61 -21.78
CA ARG A 5 -23.08 -41.43 -21.78
C ARG A 5 -22.21 -40.22 -22.06
N GLY A 6 -22.38 -39.59 -23.22
CA GLY A 6 -21.80 -38.28 -23.52
C GLY A 6 -22.63 -37.16 -22.88
N PHE A 7 -21.98 -36.01 -22.67
CA PHE A 7 -22.65 -34.79 -22.24
C PHE A 7 -23.62 -34.28 -23.31
N THR A 8 -24.74 -33.69 -22.87
CA THR A 8 -25.70 -33.05 -23.76
C THR A 8 -25.35 -31.57 -23.98
N LEU A 9 -25.72 -31.04 -25.15
CA LEU A 9 -25.55 -29.60 -25.45
C LEU A 9 -26.32 -28.72 -24.45
N ILE A 10 -27.50 -29.16 -24.02
CA ILE A 10 -28.32 -28.43 -23.05
C ILE A 10 -27.66 -28.37 -21.68
N GLU A 11 -27.00 -29.44 -21.23
CA GLU A 11 -26.23 -29.43 -19.98
C GLU A 11 -25.12 -28.39 -20.01
N VAL A 12 -24.39 -28.29 -21.13
CA VAL A 12 -23.32 -27.30 -21.27
C VAL A 12 -23.89 -25.87 -21.31
N ILE A 13 -25.01 -25.64 -22.01
CA ILE A 13 -25.64 -24.32 -22.12
C ILE A 13 -26.12 -23.79 -20.76
N VAL A 14 -26.75 -24.64 -19.95
CA VAL A 14 -27.21 -24.22 -18.61
C VAL A 14 -26.00 -23.94 -17.70
N VAL A 15 -24.93 -24.73 -17.79
CA VAL A 15 -23.71 -24.50 -17.01
C VAL A 15 -23.06 -23.16 -17.38
N ILE A 16 -22.88 -22.85 -18.66
CA ILE A 16 -22.30 -21.56 -19.07
C ILE A 16 -23.19 -20.37 -18.70
N ALA A 17 -24.52 -20.55 -18.72
CA ALA A 17 -25.46 -19.50 -18.32
C ALA A 17 -25.32 -19.16 -16.83
N ILE A 18 -25.25 -20.18 -15.96
CA ILE A 18 -25.03 -19.99 -14.52
C ILE A 18 -23.63 -19.40 -14.26
N LEU A 19 -22.58 -19.91 -14.93
CA LEU A 19 -21.23 -19.36 -14.81
C LEU A 19 -21.16 -17.88 -15.24
N GLY A 20 -21.91 -17.49 -16.26
CA GLY A 20 -22.00 -16.09 -16.70
C GLY A 20 -22.58 -15.17 -15.62
N ILE A 21 -23.65 -15.58 -14.94
CA ILE A 21 -24.27 -14.81 -13.84
C ILE A 21 -23.29 -14.70 -12.65
N LEU A 22 -22.64 -15.80 -12.29
CA LEU A 22 -21.64 -15.81 -11.22
C LEU A 22 -20.46 -14.90 -11.55
N ALA A 23 -19.92 -14.96 -12.77
CA ALA A 23 -18.80 -14.11 -13.19
C ALA A 23 -19.17 -12.61 -13.18
N ALA A 24 -20.37 -12.26 -13.65
CA ALA A 24 -20.84 -10.87 -13.71
C ALA A 24 -20.91 -10.21 -12.32
N THR A 25 -21.29 -10.97 -11.29
CA THR A 25 -21.37 -10.47 -9.91
C THR A 25 -20.04 -10.60 -9.16
N ALA A 26 -19.26 -11.65 -9.43
CA ALA A 26 -18.02 -11.94 -8.72
C ALA A 26 -16.89 -10.95 -9.06
N ILE A 27 -16.75 -10.52 -10.33
CA ILE A 27 -15.68 -9.61 -10.76
C ILE A 27 -15.71 -8.27 -10.00
N PRO A 28 -16.81 -7.49 -9.99
CA PRO A 28 -16.84 -6.21 -9.26
C PRO A 28 -16.71 -6.39 -7.75
N LEU A 29 -17.21 -7.49 -7.21
CA LEU A 29 -17.06 -7.79 -5.79
C LEU A 29 -15.59 -8.07 -5.42
N TYR A 30 -14.90 -8.85 -6.24
CA TYR A 30 -13.48 -9.15 -6.06
C TYR A 30 -12.60 -7.90 -6.12
N THR A 31 -12.87 -6.96 -7.04
CA THR A 31 -12.10 -5.71 -7.12
C THR A 31 -12.25 -4.86 -5.87
N ILE A 32 -13.46 -4.73 -5.32
CA ILE A 32 -13.72 -3.99 -4.07
C ILE A 32 -13.00 -4.65 -2.89
N TYR A 33 -13.08 -5.97 -2.75
CA TYR A 33 -12.37 -6.67 -1.67
C TYR A 33 -10.87 -6.45 -1.76
N ARG A 34 -10.30 -6.57 -2.97
CA ARG A 34 -8.88 -6.34 -3.19
C ARG A 34 -8.46 -4.91 -2.84
N GLN A 35 -9.25 -3.91 -3.20
CA GLN A 35 -9.01 -2.51 -2.82
C GLN A 35 -9.00 -2.30 -1.30
N ARG A 36 -9.97 -2.91 -0.58
CA ARG A 36 -10.02 -2.84 0.90
C ARG A 36 -8.83 -3.52 1.56
N THR A 37 -8.32 -4.62 0.99
CA THR A 37 -7.09 -5.26 1.46
C THR A 37 -5.91 -4.30 1.32
N TYR A 38 -5.75 -3.63 0.17
CA TYR A 38 -4.71 -2.62 -0.02
C TYR A 38 -4.85 -1.42 0.91
N GLY A 39 -6.07 -0.95 1.17
CA GLY A 39 -6.31 0.12 2.16
C GLY A 39 -5.89 -0.30 3.57
N SER A 40 -6.18 -1.54 3.97
CA SER A 40 -5.77 -2.09 5.27
C SER A 40 -4.24 -2.22 5.37
N GLU A 41 -3.59 -2.68 4.31
CA GLU A 41 -2.14 -2.74 4.20
C GLU A 41 -1.51 -1.34 4.30
N ALA A 42 -2.05 -0.34 3.59
CA ALA A 42 -1.55 1.03 3.63
C ALA A 42 -1.60 1.63 5.05
N VAL A 43 -2.68 1.40 5.79
CA VAL A 43 -2.81 1.85 7.19
C VAL A 43 -1.74 1.22 8.08
N VAL A 44 -1.48 -0.08 7.92
CA VAL A 44 -0.45 -0.80 8.69
C VAL A 44 0.93 -0.25 8.34
N MET A 45 1.21 -0.06 7.05
CA MET A 45 2.50 0.43 6.57
C MET A 45 2.82 1.84 7.07
N VAL A 46 1.86 2.78 7.03
CA VAL A 46 2.07 4.14 7.58
C VAL A 46 2.47 4.07 9.06
N LYS A 47 1.75 3.28 9.86
CA LYS A 47 2.06 3.11 11.29
C LYS A 47 3.43 2.48 11.51
N GLN A 48 3.79 1.48 10.72
CA GLN A 48 5.10 0.83 10.82
C GLN A 48 6.24 1.78 10.49
N ILE A 49 6.10 2.58 9.42
CA ILE A 49 7.11 3.57 9.05
C ILE A 49 7.22 4.66 10.13
N ILE A 50 6.10 5.22 10.62
CA ILE A 50 6.13 6.23 11.70
C ILE A 50 6.82 5.69 12.95
N ASN A 51 6.50 4.47 13.39
CA ASN A 51 7.14 3.87 14.56
C ASN A 51 8.64 3.64 14.32
N ALA A 52 9.03 3.28 13.09
CA ALA A 52 10.42 3.11 12.72
C ALA A 52 11.17 4.45 12.68
N GLU A 53 10.54 5.53 12.23
CA GLU A 53 11.12 6.89 12.30
C GLU A 53 11.35 7.34 13.73
N ILE A 54 10.39 7.07 14.64
CA ILE A 54 10.57 7.35 16.07
C ILE A 54 11.77 6.56 16.62
N ALA A 55 11.84 5.25 16.35
CA ALA A 55 12.96 4.42 16.79
C ALA A 55 14.30 4.91 16.21
N TYR A 56 14.33 5.28 14.94
CA TYR A 56 15.51 5.80 14.27
C TYR A 56 15.96 7.13 14.89
N TYR A 57 15.03 8.03 15.19
CA TYR A 57 15.32 9.30 15.86
C TYR A 57 15.93 9.09 17.25
N LEU A 58 15.39 8.16 18.03
CA LEU A 58 15.93 7.82 19.36
C LEU A 58 17.35 7.24 19.32
N GLU A 59 17.75 6.62 18.20
CA GLU A 59 19.08 6.06 18.00
C GLU A 59 20.09 7.06 17.41
N ASN A 60 19.64 8.02 16.59
CA ASN A 60 20.51 8.84 15.74
C ASN A 60 20.33 10.37 15.93
N ASP A 61 19.46 10.81 16.83
CA ASP A 61 19.10 12.22 17.08
C ASP A 61 18.66 12.99 15.81
N THR A 62 18.18 12.27 14.80
CA THR A 62 17.75 12.82 13.52
C THR A 62 16.76 11.88 12.85
N PHE A 63 15.87 12.43 12.02
CA PHE A 63 14.94 11.63 11.23
C PHE A 63 15.58 11.06 9.96
N TYR A 64 14.92 10.06 9.38
CA TYR A 64 15.20 9.61 8.02
C TYR A 64 14.11 10.18 7.07
N PRO A 65 14.46 10.67 5.87
CA PRO A 65 15.81 10.94 5.37
C PRO A 65 16.55 12.02 6.20
N PRO A 66 17.90 12.01 6.18
CA PRO A 66 18.72 12.80 7.09
C PRO A 66 18.73 14.31 6.80
N ASN A 67 18.44 14.76 5.57
CA ASN A 67 18.40 16.17 5.26
C ASN A 67 16.96 16.69 5.20
N LEU A 68 16.77 17.92 5.67
CA LEU A 68 15.50 18.62 5.52
C LEU A 68 15.20 18.83 4.03
N GLY A 69 13.97 18.50 3.62
CA GLY A 69 13.51 18.62 2.23
C GLY A 69 13.74 17.37 1.37
N ASP A 70 14.48 16.37 1.86
CA ASP A 70 14.66 15.11 1.15
C ASP A 70 13.34 14.34 1.09
N ILE A 71 13.10 13.71 -0.07
CA ILE A 71 11.94 12.89 -0.35
C ILE A 71 12.43 11.54 -0.88
N ILE A 72 11.97 10.46 -0.28
CA ILE A 72 12.18 9.09 -0.75
C ILE A 72 10.87 8.60 -1.34
N GLN A 73 10.89 8.17 -2.60
CA GLN A 73 9.70 7.67 -3.30
C GLN A 73 9.95 6.25 -3.79
N ILE A 74 9.17 5.30 -3.29
CA ILE A 74 9.22 3.90 -3.71
C ILE A 74 7.90 3.56 -4.39
N PHE A 75 7.96 3.33 -5.70
CA PHE A 75 6.80 3.02 -6.51
C PHE A 75 6.55 1.52 -6.58
N ASN A 76 5.30 1.14 -6.82
CA ASN A 76 4.88 -0.26 -6.91
C ASN A 76 5.65 -1.06 -7.98
N ASN A 77 6.11 -0.39 -9.03
CA ASN A 77 6.82 -0.97 -10.17
C ASN A 77 8.35 -0.84 -10.07
N ASP A 78 8.88 -0.28 -8.99
CA ASP A 78 10.32 -0.19 -8.78
C ASP A 78 10.94 -1.59 -8.66
N PRO A 79 12.19 -1.76 -9.15
CA PRO A 79 12.88 -3.02 -9.02
C PRO A 79 13.20 -3.29 -7.52
N PRO A 80 13.11 -4.54 -7.04
CA PRO A 80 13.31 -4.85 -5.62
C PRO A 80 14.69 -4.48 -5.06
N ASN A 81 15.68 -4.28 -5.93
CA ASN A 81 17.04 -3.90 -5.59
C ASN A 81 17.31 -2.39 -5.71
N LYS A 82 16.27 -1.55 -5.86
CA LYS A 82 16.44 -0.09 -5.85
C LYS A 82 17.15 0.33 -4.57
N GLN A 83 18.14 1.21 -4.71
CA GLN A 83 18.98 1.62 -3.58
C GLN A 83 18.18 2.25 -2.45
N GLU A 84 17.16 3.05 -2.76
CA GLU A 84 16.26 3.66 -1.78
C GLU A 84 15.54 2.63 -0.89
N ILE A 85 15.09 1.51 -1.45
CA ILE A 85 14.46 0.42 -0.70
C ILE A 85 15.46 -0.20 0.27
N THR A 86 16.68 -0.42 -0.21
CA THR A 86 17.76 -1.02 0.60
C THR A 86 18.19 -0.07 1.72
N ASN A 87 18.35 1.22 1.41
CA ASN A 87 18.72 2.25 2.37
C ASN A 87 17.62 2.41 3.44
N THR A 88 16.36 2.47 3.01
CA THR A 88 15.23 2.57 3.94
C THR A 88 15.15 1.34 4.83
N LYS A 89 15.36 0.14 4.27
CA LYS A 89 15.41 -1.09 5.06
C LYS A 89 16.52 -1.09 6.10
N ASN A 90 17.70 -0.61 5.74
CA ASN A 90 18.83 -0.58 6.65
C ASN A 90 18.68 0.49 7.74
N ALA A 91 18.15 1.67 7.38
CA ALA A 91 17.93 2.77 8.32
C ALA A 91 16.75 2.47 9.27
N LEU A 92 15.57 2.21 8.70
CA LEU A 92 14.32 2.06 9.46
C LEU A 92 14.08 0.64 9.96
N LYS A 93 14.93 -0.34 9.59
CA LYS A 93 14.80 -1.75 9.99
C LYS A 93 13.44 -2.37 9.60
N ILE A 94 12.76 -1.80 8.59
CA ILE A 94 11.48 -2.27 8.05
C ILE A 94 11.62 -2.72 6.60
N VAL A 95 10.74 -3.61 6.14
CA VAL A 95 10.68 -4.00 4.73
C VAL A 95 9.51 -3.30 4.08
N ILE A 96 9.78 -2.47 3.07
CA ILE A 96 8.75 -1.87 2.23
C ILE A 96 8.41 -2.86 1.11
N PRO A 97 7.17 -3.36 1.05
CA PRO A 97 6.77 -4.32 0.02
C PRO A 97 6.67 -3.63 -1.34
N VAL A 98 7.47 -4.08 -2.30
CA VAL A 98 7.33 -3.71 -3.71
C VAL A 98 6.44 -4.71 -4.45
N ARG A 99 5.88 -4.29 -5.60
CA ARG A 99 4.95 -5.08 -6.44
C ARG A 99 3.56 -5.33 -5.82
N HIS A 100 3.20 -4.60 -4.77
CA HIS A 100 1.92 -4.73 -4.06
C HIS A 100 0.88 -3.65 -4.43
N ASN A 101 1.01 -3.00 -5.60
CA ASN A 101 0.13 -1.92 -6.06
C ASN A 101 -0.01 -0.73 -5.07
N LEU A 102 0.98 -0.57 -4.19
CA LEU A 102 1.10 0.56 -3.30
C LEU A 102 2.39 1.31 -3.62
N ASP A 103 2.32 2.63 -3.51
CA ASP A 103 3.43 3.57 -3.59
C ASP A 103 3.66 4.17 -2.21
N PHE A 104 4.92 4.43 -1.89
CA PHE A 104 5.38 4.93 -0.60
C PHE A 104 6.15 6.21 -0.81
N GLU A 105 5.89 7.18 0.04
CA GLU A 105 6.63 8.43 0.10
C GLU A 105 6.99 8.73 1.55
N ILE A 106 8.27 8.99 1.81
CA ILE A 106 8.79 9.44 3.10
C ILE A 106 9.49 10.77 2.83
N ARG A 107 9.04 11.84 3.50
CA ARG A 107 9.58 13.18 3.33
C ARG A 107 9.88 13.79 4.68
N ARG A 108 11.07 14.34 4.83
CA ARG A 108 11.37 15.18 5.98
C ARG A 108 11.11 16.64 5.63
N SER A 109 10.20 17.28 6.35
CA SER A 109 9.82 18.68 6.12
C SER A 109 9.23 19.26 7.40
N PRO A 110 9.45 20.56 7.68
CA PRO A 110 8.79 21.22 8.78
C PRO A 110 7.26 21.04 8.73
N ASP A 111 6.65 20.90 9.89
CA ASP A 111 5.20 20.91 10.09
C ASP A 111 4.64 22.35 10.06
N ILE A 112 3.31 22.50 10.16
CA ILE A 112 2.59 23.78 10.22
C ILE A 112 3.09 24.73 11.31
N THR A 113 3.77 24.22 12.34
CA THR A 113 4.40 25.02 13.40
C THR A 113 5.89 25.29 13.17
N ASP A 114 6.42 25.02 11.98
CA ASP A 114 7.83 25.15 11.61
C ASP A 114 8.77 24.25 12.45
N VAL A 115 8.23 23.13 12.94
CA VAL A 115 8.96 22.13 13.71
C VAL A 115 9.32 20.97 12.77
N ASP A 116 10.56 20.48 12.86
CA ASP A 116 11.03 19.35 12.05
C ASP A 116 10.16 18.10 12.26
N ALA A 117 9.75 17.50 11.14
CA ALA A 117 8.84 16.38 11.10
C ALA A 117 9.09 15.49 9.88
N VAL A 118 8.67 14.23 10.01
CA VAL A 118 8.61 13.28 8.90
C VAL A 118 7.16 13.07 8.50
N TRP A 119 6.91 13.17 7.20
CA TRP A 119 5.66 12.89 6.54
C TRP A 119 5.77 11.57 5.80
N VAL A 120 4.87 10.65 6.11
CA VAL A 120 4.76 9.37 5.45
C VAL A 120 3.44 9.33 4.71
N ARG A 121 3.48 8.97 3.44
CA ARG A 121 2.29 8.76 2.61
C ARG A 121 2.38 7.38 1.97
N VAL A 122 1.29 6.62 2.08
CA VAL A 122 1.12 5.35 1.37
C VAL A 122 -0.14 5.43 0.53
N GLY A 123 -0.02 5.19 -0.77
CA GLY A 123 -1.12 5.32 -1.71
C GLY A 123 -1.21 4.16 -2.69
N SER A 124 -2.34 4.05 -3.37
CA SER A 124 -2.48 3.17 -4.53
C SER A 124 -1.48 3.56 -5.61
N ALA A 125 -1.03 2.57 -6.39
CA ALA A 125 -0.10 2.75 -7.50
C ALA A 125 -0.51 3.93 -8.39
N ARG A 126 0.23 5.03 -8.29
CA ARG A 126 0.04 6.31 -8.99
C ARG A 126 -1.38 6.86 -8.89
N GLY A 127 -2.08 6.57 -7.78
CA GLY A 127 -3.46 7.00 -7.56
C GLY A 127 -4.49 6.25 -8.41
N ALA A 128 -4.16 5.06 -8.94
CA ALA A 128 -5.00 4.34 -9.91
C ALA A 128 -6.34 3.83 -9.34
N PHE A 129 -6.50 3.73 -8.02
CA PHE A 129 -7.74 3.25 -7.41
C PHE A 129 -7.97 3.79 -6.00
N ALA A 130 -9.23 3.84 -5.59
CA ALA A 130 -9.60 4.18 -4.20
C ALA A 130 -9.15 3.06 -3.25
N LEU A 131 -8.51 3.45 -2.15
CA LEU A 131 -8.15 2.56 -1.04
C LEU A 131 -9.25 2.51 0.02
N PHE A 132 -10.02 3.60 0.15
CA PHE A 132 -11.01 3.81 1.19
C PHE A 132 -12.39 4.11 0.59
N SER A 133 -13.44 3.95 1.40
CA SER A 133 -14.83 4.11 0.96
C SER A 133 -15.22 5.54 0.61
N ASP A 134 -14.46 6.52 1.09
CA ASP A 134 -14.61 7.95 0.76
C ASP A 134 -13.98 8.32 -0.59
N GLY A 135 -13.36 7.37 -1.28
CA GLY A 135 -12.68 7.60 -2.56
C GLY A 135 -11.21 7.98 -2.42
N SER A 136 -10.69 8.11 -1.19
CA SER A 136 -9.28 8.45 -0.98
C SER A 136 -8.37 7.34 -1.52
N THR A 137 -7.36 7.76 -2.27
CA THR A 137 -6.39 6.88 -2.94
C THR A 137 -5.11 6.70 -2.14
N SER A 138 -5.01 7.36 -0.99
CA SER A 138 -3.84 7.36 -0.11
C SER A 138 -4.21 7.67 1.33
N ILE A 139 -3.37 7.23 2.25
CA ILE A 139 -3.34 7.64 3.64
C ILE A 139 -1.98 8.25 3.94
N ALA A 140 -1.95 9.25 4.81
CA ALA A 140 -0.73 9.85 5.29
C ALA A 140 -0.73 9.89 6.82
N GLY A 141 0.44 10.12 7.38
CA GLY A 141 0.61 10.49 8.78
C GLY A 141 1.99 11.13 8.95
N SER A 142 2.17 11.88 10.02
CA SER A 142 3.47 12.48 10.32
C SER A 142 3.81 12.39 11.79
N VAL A 143 5.10 12.53 12.07
CA VAL A 143 5.65 12.59 13.42
C VAL A 143 6.66 13.72 13.49
N ASN A 144 6.54 14.55 14.52
CA ASN A 144 7.49 15.63 14.79
C ASN A 144 8.52 15.21 15.84
N ILE A 145 9.51 16.07 16.07
CA ILE A 145 10.57 15.88 17.07
C ILE A 145 10.06 15.66 18.50
N ASP A 146 8.87 16.19 18.82
CA ASP A 146 8.23 16.03 20.13
C ASP A 146 7.52 14.67 20.28
N GLY A 147 7.58 13.82 19.25
CA GLY A 147 6.88 12.54 19.20
C GLY A 147 5.36 12.68 19.00
N LYS A 148 4.88 13.88 18.66
CA LYS A 148 3.47 14.12 18.38
C LYS A 148 3.14 13.59 16.99
N ILE A 149 2.21 12.64 16.93
CA ILE A 149 1.66 12.15 15.68
C ILE A 149 0.59 13.13 15.22
N LEU A 150 0.68 13.58 13.97
CA LEU A 150 -0.30 14.46 13.36
C LEU A 150 -1.12 13.68 12.32
N PRO A 151 -2.43 13.96 12.24
CA PRO A 151 -3.34 13.29 11.31
C PRO A 151 -3.13 13.70 9.85
#